data_AF-A0A7S7NS10-F1
#
_entry.id   AF-A0A7S7NS10-F1
#
_cell.length_a   1.000
_cell.length_b   1.000
_cell.length_c   1.000
_cell.angle_alpha   90.00
_cell.angle_beta   90.00
_cell.angle_gamma   90.00
#
_symmetry.space_group_name_H-M   'P 1'
#
loop_
_entity.id
_entity.type
_entity.pdbx_description
1 polymer ?
#
loop_
_entity_poly.entity_id
_entity_poly.type
_entity_poly.pdbx_seq_one_letter_code
_entity_poly.pdbx_strand_id
1 'polypeptide(L)'
;MAWWQMKRGRKFAGRWAIAASIAHFLILPIGPVVTIAGLVVFMRRKQREALHVERPPEHTPKAGDGTSRFTQAAVYIVPWILAFAGFRWVGRLAAQLGLTAIQGPLTGLIVLPLAILLSIFFHESGHAIGAWASDFQVRMFRVGPFSVSKLEGRWRFEWAGLLGGATGALPTRPRGIRSGALFTIAAGPAASFASGTICLVLFLTARNAPWQPAWDLLGTLTVLCLIDSVVNLLPIGTEHGGYSDGARLWQLALNGPWSRRIVFQFYTGLSITGDLSPQDWPSDLVEDSARVEDGSSGDPGAILFALVHFRFRGEIERAEEYFNLIHQHAKHWPEKTVTQFAPEFSFYQAIYRGDAEAAQLWFDRFKDKSLSDYWRAKAALHGAKGELEDGRAAWYKGWSLVLQAPPRGIRLLDEHDFRLMAERWWPDLVSLVPVHSTAAQQPVIRREAVPA
;
A
#
# COMPACT_ATOMS: atom_id res chain seq x y z
N MET A 1 27.55 -13.14 12.24
CA MET A 1 27.55 -14.62 12.40
C MET A 1 26.28 -15.18 13.04
N ALA A 2 25.80 -14.69 14.19
CA ALA A 2 24.61 -15.25 14.88
C ALA A 2 23.32 -15.21 14.02
N TRP A 3 23.09 -14.11 13.29
CA TRP A 3 21.97 -13.96 12.34
C TRP A 3 22.00 -15.01 11.20
N TRP A 4 23.19 -15.31 10.67
CA TRP A 4 23.37 -16.34 9.63
C TRP A 4 23.12 -17.76 10.15
N GLN A 5 23.46 -18.03 11.41
CA GLN A 5 23.13 -19.32 12.06
C GLN A 5 21.65 -19.44 12.45
N MET A 6 20.97 -18.32 12.73
CA MET A 6 19.51 -18.29 12.93
C MET A 6 18.73 -18.63 11.65
N LYS A 7 19.25 -18.25 10.47
CA LYS A 7 18.67 -18.64 9.16
C LYS A 7 18.73 -20.15 8.92
N ARG A 8 19.62 -20.89 9.61
CA ARG A 8 19.79 -22.35 9.54
C ARG A 8 19.07 -23.15 10.65
N GLY A 9 18.17 -22.53 11.43
CA GLY A 9 17.26 -23.24 12.33
C GLY A 9 17.87 -23.88 13.60
N ARG A 10 19.10 -23.53 13.98
CA ARG A 10 19.76 -24.13 15.15
C ARG A 10 19.25 -23.51 16.47
N LYS A 11 18.71 -24.36 17.37
CA LYS A 11 18.07 -23.97 18.65
C LYS A 11 18.94 -23.12 19.59
N PHE A 12 20.27 -23.20 19.48
CA PHE A 12 21.20 -22.43 20.31
C PHE A 12 21.55 -21.02 19.76
N ALA A 13 21.17 -20.70 18.51
CA ALA A 13 21.54 -19.44 17.88
C ALA A 13 20.86 -18.21 18.53
N GLY A 14 19.66 -18.38 19.11
CA GLY A 14 18.97 -17.31 19.83
C GLY A 14 19.70 -16.87 21.10
N ARG A 15 20.30 -17.81 21.84
CA ARG A 15 21.09 -17.51 23.05
C ARG A 15 22.37 -16.76 22.70
N TRP A 16 23.04 -17.14 21.60
CA TRP A 16 24.22 -16.42 21.10
C TRP A 16 23.90 -15.06 20.50
N ALA A 17 22.73 -14.86 19.89
CA ALA A 17 22.28 -13.55 19.42
C ALA A 17 22.03 -12.59 20.61
N ILE A 18 21.42 -13.08 21.69
CA ILE A 18 21.24 -12.32 22.93
C ILE A 18 22.60 -12.01 23.56
N ALA A 19 23.49 -13.00 23.70
CA ALA A 19 24.83 -12.79 24.24
C ALA A 19 25.67 -11.82 23.39
N ALA A 20 25.58 -11.89 22.06
CA ALA A 20 26.25 -10.95 21.15
C ALA A 20 25.65 -9.54 21.24
N SER A 21 24.34 -9.41 21.45
CA SER A 21 23.66 -8.11 21.65
C SER A 21 24.08 -7.48 22.98
N ILE A 22 24.18 -8.27 24.06
CA ILE A 22 24.70 -7.84 25.36
C ILE A 22 26.18 -7.46 25.27
N ALA A 23 26.99 -8.19 24.51
CA ALA A 23 28.39 -7.81 24.28
C ALA A 23 28.51 -6.51 23.46
N HIS A 24 27.63 -6.28 22.47
CA HIS A 24 27.59 -5.03 21.70
C HIS A 24 27.08 -3.84 22.52
N PHE A 25 26.20 -4.08 23.50
CA PHE A 25 25.73 -3.09 24.48
C PHE A 25 26.87 -2.44 25.26
N LEU A 26 27.97 -3.16 25.50
CA LEU A 26 29.11 -2.70 26.28
C LEU A 26 30.23 -2.06 25.45
N ILE A 27 30.29 -2.32 24.13
CA ILE A 27 31.47 -2.01 23.30
C ILE A 27 31.21 -0.87 22.30
N LEU A 28 29.95 -0.61 21.91
CA LEU A 28 29.61 0.41 20.92
C LEU A 28 28.57 1.40 21.47
N PRO A 29 28.71 2.73 21.23
CA PRO A 29 27.73 3.74 21.64
C PRO A 29 26.33 3.57 21.00
N ILE A 30 26.19 2.64 20.03
CA ILE A 30 24.95 2.29 19.33
C ILE A 30 24.35 0.96 19.82
N GLY A 31 25.07 0.24 20.70
CA GLY A 31 24.71 -1.09 21.20
C GLY A 31 23.32 -1.20 21.84
N PRO A 32 22.86 -0.22 22.63
CA PRO A 32 21.52 -0.22 23.19
C PRO A 32 20.41 -0.14 22.13
N VAL A 33 20.61 0.62 21.04
CA VAL A 33 19.60 0.78 19.98
C VAL A 33 19.54 -0.45 19.07
N VAL A 34 20.68 -1.05 18.75
CA VAL A 34 20.74 -2.34 18.04
C VAL A 34 20.10 -3.44 18.90
N THR A 35 20.26 -3.39 20.22
CA THR A 35 19.64 -4.32 21.16
C THR A 35 18.13 -4.14 21.24
N ILE A 36 17.63 -2.89 21.35
CA ILE A 36 16.20 -2.59 21.34
C ILE A 36 15.56 -2.94 19.99
N ALA A 37 16.20 -2.58 18.87
CA ALA A 37 15.73 -2.95 17.54
C ALA A 37 15.73 -4.48 17.35
N GLY A 38 16.77 -5.17 17.83
CA GLY A 38 16.84 -6.64 17.84
C GLY A 38 15.75 -7.28 18.69
N LEU A 39 15.44 -6.70 19.86
CA LEU A 39 14.33 -7.12 20.73
C LEU A 39 12.97 -6.88 20.07
N VAL A 40 12.74 -5.74 19.45
CA VAL A 40 11.49 -5.43 18.72
C VAL A 40 11.29 -6.38 17.54
N VAL A 41 12.35 -6.66 16.76
CA VAL A 41 12.31 -7.65 15.67
C VAL A 41 12.02 -9.05 16.20
N PHE A 42 12.64 -9.43 17.32
CA PHE A 42 12.43 -10.73 17.95
C PHE A 42 11.01 -10.88 18.53
N MET A 43 10.47 -9.84 19.16
CA MET A 43 9.11 -9.79 19.67
C MET A 43 8.07 -9.82 18.54
N ARG A 44 8.28 -9.05 17.47
CA ARG A 44 7.44 -9.09 16.25
C ARG A 44 7.46 -10.48 15.61
N ARG A 45 8.63 -11.14 15.59
CA ARG A 45 8.74 -12.51 15.07
C ARG A 45 7.96 -13.50 15.94
N LYS A 46 8.06 -13.44 17.27
CA LYS A 46 7.26 -14.27 18.18
C LYS A 46 5.76 -14.00 18.02
N GLN A 47 5.34 -12.74 17.86
CA GLN A 47 3.93 -12.40 17.58
C GLN A 47 3.47 -12.98 16.23
N ARG A 48 4.28 -12.89 15.17
CA ARG A 48 3.95 -13.48 13.86
C ARG A 48 3.88 -15.01 13.91
N GLU A 49 4.80 -15.64 14.62
CA GLU A 49 4.81 -17.10 14.86
C GLU A 49 3.58 -17.52 15.69
N ALA A 50 3.16 -16.72 16.67
CA ALA A 50 1.95 -16.96 17.47
C ALA A 50 0.63 -16.73 16.70
N LEU A 51 0.65 -15.89 15.65
CA LEU A 51 -0.51 -15.57 14.83
C LEU A 51 -0.63 -16.43 13.57
N HIS A 52 0.24 -17.44 13.37
CA HIS A 52 0.30 -18.27 12.15
C HIS A 52 0.30 -17.44 10.85
N VAL A 53 0.81 -16.21 10.89
CA VAL A 53 0.91 -15.37 9.69
C VAL A 53 2.05 -15.93 8.86
N GLU A 54 1.71 -16.54 7.71
CA GLU A 54 2.69 -16.99 6.73
C GLU A 54 3.70 -15.87 6.46
N ARG A 55 4.98 -16.22 6.37
CA ARG A 55 6.00 -15.23 6.02
C ARG A 55 5.62 -14.67 4.66
N PRO A 56 5.54 -13.34 4.52
CA PRO A 56 5.32 -12.79 3.21
C PRO A 56 6.49 -13.23 2.31
N PRO A 57 6.22 -13.60 1.05
CA PRO A 57 7.25 -14.07 0.14
C PRO A 57 8.33 -12.99 -0.02
N GLU A 58 9.60 -13.41 -0.03
CA GLU A 58 10.73 -12.52 -0.28
C GLU A 58 10.57 -11.90 -1.68
N HIS A 59 10.79 -10.58 -1.82
CA HIS A 59 10.60 -9.91 -3.10
C HIS A 59 11.50 -10.52 -4.16
N THR A 60 10.90 -11.00 -5.24
CA THR A 60 11.61 -11.49 -6.42
C THR A 60 11.62 -10.38 -7.47
N PRO A 61 12.80 -9.89 -7.91
CA PRO A 61 12.86 -8.88 -8.96
C PRO A 61 12.14 -9.35 -10.22
N LYS A 62 11.29 -8.48 -10.76
CA LYS A 62 10.46 -8.74 -11.94
C LYS A 62 10.96 -7.96 -13.13
N ALA A 63 10.68 -8.47 -14.34
CA ALA A 63 11.05 -7.77 -15.57
C ALA A 63 10.43 -6.35 -15.59
N GLY A 64 11.27 -5.34 -15.83
CA GLY A 64 10.86 -3.94 -15.94
C GLY A 64 10.48 -3.24 -14.63
N ASP A 65 10.54 -3.89 -13.47
CA ASP A 65 10.15 -3.29 -12.18
C ASP A 65 11.22 -2.34 -11.59
N GLY A 66 12.40 -2.28 -12.21
CA GLY A 66 13.53 -1.44 -11.79
C GLY A 66 14.34 -2.01 -10.62
N THR A 67 13.92 -3.12 -10.04
CA THR A 67 14.61 -3.77 -8.94
C THR A 67 15.60 -4.83 -9.43
N SER A 68 16.62 -5.13 -8.64
CA SER A 68 17.59 -6.16 -8.94
C SER A 68 18.09 -6.84 -7.67
N ARG A 69 18.72 -8.01 -7.78
CA ARG A 69 19.40 -8.65 -6.63
C ARG A 69 20.47 -7.74 -6.03
N PHE A 70 21.10 -6.90 -6.86
CA PHE A 70 22.10 -5.95 -6.41
C PHE A 70 21.48 -4.82 -5.58
N THR A 71 20.39 -4.21 -6.04
CA THR A 71 19.72 -3.14 -5.28
C THR A 71 19.10 -3.67 -3.99
N GLN A 72 18.59 -4.91 -4.02
CA GLN A 72 18.15 -5.63 -2.83
C GLN A 72 19.29 -5.90 -1.84
N ALA A 73 20.48 -6.25 -2.30
CA ALA A 73 21.64 -6.39 -1.40
C ALA A 73 22.11 -5.03 -0.86
N ALA A 74 22.05 -3.98 -1.70
CA ALA A 74 22.50 -2.64 -1.35
C ALA A 74 21.74 -2.06 -0.15
N VAL A 75 20.44 -2.34 0.00
CA VAL A 75 19.64 -1.84 1.14
C VAL A 75 20.17 -2.32 2.50
N TYR A 76 20.86 -3.46 2.55
CA TYR A 76 21.41 -4.00 3.80
C TYR A 76 22.84 -3.55 4.08
N ILE A 77 23.51 -2.90 3.13
CA ILE A 77 24.94 -2.55 3.24
C ILE A 77 25.11 -1.03 3.22
N VAL A 78 24.49 -0.35 2.24
CA VAL A 78 24.65 1.09 2.00
C VAL A 78 24.24 1.93 3.22
N PRO A 79 23.07 1.72 3.86
CA PRO A 79 22.69 2.54 5.02
C PRO A 79 23.69 2.43 6.17
N TRP A 80 24.27 1.25 6.39
CA TRP A 80 25.26 1.05 7.46
C TRP A 80 26.59 1.74 7.17
N ILE A 81 27.07 1.66 5.92
CA ILE A 81 28.29 2.36 5.50
C ILE A 81 28.08 3.87 5.64
N LEU A 82 26.97 4.39 5.12
CA LEU A 82 26.66 5.82 5.18
C LEU A 82 26.45 6.29 6.63
N ALA A 83 25.78 5.50 7.47
CA ALA A 83 25.59 5.83 8.88
C ALA A 83 26.93 5.89 9.61
N PHE A 84 27.79 4.88 9.44
CA PHE A 84 29.11 4.87 10.06
C PHE A 84 29.96 6.06 9.60
N ALA A 85 30.02 6.32 8.29
CA ALA A 85 30.76 7.45 7.75
C ALA A 85 30.20 8.80 8.24
N GLY A 86 28.87 8.97 8.18
CA GLY A 86 28.15 10.18 8.57
C GLY A 86 28.32 10.50 10.05
N PHE A 87 28.10 9.54 10.95
CA PHE A 87 28.28 9.76 12.39
C PHE A 87 29.74 10.04 12.75
N ARG A 88 30.71 9.39 12.10
CA ARG A 88 32.13 9.73 12.30
C ARG A 88 32.47 11.13 11.80
N TRP A 89 31.88 11.54 10.69
CA TRP A 89 32.09 12.86 10.14
C TRP A 89 31.50 13.95 11.03
N VAL A 90 30.23 13.83 11.45
CA VAL A 90 29.58 14.73 12.40
C VAL A 90 30.34 14.79 13.72
N GLY A 91 30.77 13.64 14.26
CA GLY A 91 31.54 13.61 15.51
C GLY A 91 32.88 14.34 15.41
N ARG A 92 33.59 14.22 14.28
CA ARG A 92 34.84 14.98 14.03
C ARG A 92 34.56 16.47 13.92
N LEU A 93 33.52 16.86 13.20
CA LEU A 93 33.14 18.28 13.06
C LEU A 93 32.72 18.88 14.40
N ALA A 94 31.94 18.17 15.20
CA ALA A 94 31.54 18.62 16.53
C ALA A 94 32.76 18.90 17.41
N ALA A 95 33.75 17.99 17.40
CA ALA A 95 35.01 18.19 18.12
C ALA A 95 35.78 19.42 17.62
N GLN A 96 35.86 19.64 16.30
CA GLN A 96 36.50 20.82 15.71
C GLN A 96 35.78 22.14 16.07
N LEU A 97 34.45 22.11 16.17
CA LEU A 97 33.64 23.25 16.57
C LEU A 97 33.67 23.50 18.09
N GLY A 98 34.34 22.64 18.87
CA GLY A 98 34.35 22.72 20.33
C GLY A 98 32.98 22.41 20.94
N LEU A 99 32.11 21.72 20.20
CA LEU A 99 30.83 21.23 20.70
C LEU A 99 31.12 20.02 21.58
N THR A 100 31.17 20.25 22.89
CA THR A 100 31.36 19.17 23.84
C THR A 100 30.11 18.30 23.88
N ALA A 101 30.36 17.00 23.82
CA ALA A 101 29.40 15.95 24.12
C ALA A 101 28.67 16.25 25.44
N ILE A 102 27.33 16.40 25.39
CA ILE A 102 26.46 16.38 26.60
C ILE A 102 26.39 14.93 27.14
N GLN A 103 27.36 14.06 26.83
CA GLN A 103 27.17 12.62 26.75
C GLN A 103 27.27 11.93 28.11
N GLY A 104 26.10 11.57 28.65
CA GLY A 104 25.92 10.24 29.23
C GLY A 104 25.32 9.29 28.17
N PRO A 105 25.49 7.96 28.31
CA PRO A 105 24.85 6.95 27.44
C PRO A 105 23.31 7.07 27.40
N LEU A 106 22.71 7.69 28.41
CA LEU A 106 21.28 8.00 28.48
C LEU A 106 20.82 9.04 27.45
N THR A 107 21.68 10.00 27.08
CA THR A 107 21.33 11.03 26.09
C THR A 107 21.14 10.40 24.71
N GLY A 108 22.02 9.48 24.31
CA GLY A 108 21.91 8.75 23.04
C GLY A 108 20.68 7.84 22.96
N LEU A 109 20.21 7.31 24.10
CA LEU A 109 18.98 6.51 24.19
C LEU A 109 17.71 7.30 23.89
N ILE A 110 17.74 8.63 24.06
CA ILE A 110 16.60 9.51 23.78
C ILE A 110 16.77 10.17 22.41
N VAL A 111 17.97 10.69 22.13
CA VAL A 111 18.25 11.44 20.89
C VAL A 111 18.06 10.57 19.66
N LEU A 112 18.56 9.33 19.64
CA LEU A 112 18.50 8.52 18.43
C LEU A 112 17.06 8.09 18.07
N PRO A 113 16.23 7.54 18.98
CA PRO A 113 14.83 7.24 18.67
C PRO A 113 14.03 8.49 18.27
N LEU A 114 14.25 9.62 18.94
CA LEU A 114 13.61 10.89 18.59
C LEU A 114 14.01 11.33 17.18
N ALA A 115 15.30 11.27 16.84
CA ALA A 115 15.80 11.62 15.52
C ALA A 115 15.25 10.69 14.43
N ILE A 116 15.09 9.39 14.71
CA ILE A 116 14.45 8.44 13.79
C ILE A 116 12.99 8.82 13.55
N LEU A 117 12.22 9.11 14.61
CA LEU A 117 10.82 9.51 14.48
C LEU A 117 10.67 10.82 13.71
N LEU A 118 11.51 11.81 13.99
CA LEU A 118 11.53 13.09 13.27
C LEU A 118 11.97 12.92 11.82
N SER A 119 12.96 12.08 11.52
CA SER A 119 13.37 11.77 10.15
C SER A 119 12.23 11.15 9.34
N ILE A 120 11.51 10.18 9.93
CA ILE A 120 10.31 9.59 9.30
C ILE A 120 9.23 10.66 9.12
N PHE A 121 9.01 11.50 10.15
CA PHE A 121 8.03 12.58 10.07
C PHE A 121 8.32 13.54 8.91
N PHE A 122 9.57 13.99 8.75
CA PHE A 122 9.94 14.90 7.66
C PHE A 122 9.77 14.25 6.28
N HIS A 123 10.18 12.98 6.13
CA HIS A 123 9.99 12.21 4.91
C HIS A 123 8.50 12.14 4.53
N GLU A 124 7.66 11.64 5.43
CA GLU A 124 6.24 11.45 5.17
C GLU A 124 5.52 12.78 4.96
N SER A 125 5.93 13.84 5.68
CA SER A 125 5.41 15.19 5.45
C SER A 125 5.71 15.68 4.03
N GLY A 126 6.86 15.28 3.46
CA GLY A 126 7.18 15.51 2.05
C GLY A 126 6.12 14.91 1.12
N HIS A 127 5.78 13.64 1.30
CA HIS A 127 4.70 13.01 0.51
C HIS A 127 3.35 13.72 0.69
N ALA A 128 3.00 14.10 1.92
CA ALA A 128 1.75 14.79 2.19
C ALA A 128 1.68 16.17 1.50
N ILE A 129 2.77 16.94 1.54
CA ILE A 129 2.90 18.22 0.84
C ILE A 129 2.87 18.02 -0.67
N GLY A 130 3.60 17.02 -1.18
CA GLY A 130 3.62 16.66 -2.60
C GLY A 130 2.25 16.26 -3.12
N ALA A 131 1.49 15.49 -2.33
CA ALA A 131 0.11 15.12 -2.61
C ALA A 131 -0.78 16.35 -2.68
N TRP A 132 -0.74 17.21 -1.65
CA TRP A 132 -1.53 18.44 -1.62
C TRP A 132 -1.25 19.35 -2.82
N ALA A 133 0.02 19.54 -3.17
CA ALA A 133 0.44 20.34 -4.32
C ALA A 133 0.04 19.71 -5.68
N SER A 134 -0.25 18.40 -5.72
CA SER A 134 -0.60 17.66 -6.93
C SER A 134 -2.11 17.42 -7.09
N ASP A 135 -2.97 18.06 -6.29
CA ASP A 135 -4.42 17.79 -6.24
C ASP A 135 -4.73 16.33 -5.82
N PHE A 136 -3.92 15.79 -4.91
CA PHE A 136 -4.17 14.52 -4.23
C PHE A 136 -4.62 14.81 -2.79
N GLN A 137 -5.58 14.03 -2.32
CA GLN A 137 -6.04 14.07 -0.94
C GLN A 137 -5.31 13.01 -0.12
N VAL A 138 -4.62 13.47 0.93
CA VAL A 138 -4.05 12.59 1.95
C VAL A 138 -5.20 11.91 2.70
N ARG A 139 -5.20 10.57 2.67
CA ARG A 139 -6.17 9.71 3.35
C ARG A 139 -5.55 8.92 4.49
N MET A 140 -4.24 8.78 4.52
CA MET A 140 -3.52 8.14 5.61
C MET A 140 -2.20 8.87 5.81
N PHE A 141 -1.84 9.09 7.07
CA PHE A 141 -0.54 9.61 7.46
C PHE A 141 -0.08 8.88 8.72
N ARG A 142 1.09 8.24 8.64
CA ARG A 142 1.63 7.44 9.73
C ARG A 142 3.08 7.77 9.98
N VAL A 143 3.41 7.97 11.25
CA VAL A 143 4.77 8.22 11.74
C VAL A 143 5.00 7.41 13.02
N GLY A 144 5.79 6.35 12.90
CA GLY A 144 6.06 5.43 14.00
C GLY A 144 4.78 4.83 14.58
N PRO A 145 4.52 4.99 15.89
CA PRO A 145 3.34 4.44 16.54
C PRO A 145 2.05 5.22 16.24
N PHE A 146 2.14 6.43 15.69
CA PHE A 146 0.99 7.28 15.43
C PHE A 146 0.51 7.10 13.98
N SER A 147 -0.74 6.69 13.81
CA SER A 147 -1.39 6.57 12.51
C SER A 147 -2.69 7.35 12.51
N VAL A 148 -2.88 8.18 11.49
CA VAL A 148 -4.09 8.97 11.28
C VAL A 148 -4.64 8.61 9.90
N SER A 149 -5.85 8.07 9.83
CA SER A 149 -6.47 7.64 8.58
C SER A 149 -7.86 8.22 8.44
N LYS A 150 -8.27 8.53 7.20
CA LYS A 150 -9.59 9.06 6.86
C LYS A 150 -10.43 7.93 6.27
N LEU A 151 -11.21 7.27 7.11
CA LEU A 151 -12.18 6.25 6.70
C LEU A 151 -13.58 6.88 6.67
N GLU A 152 -14.33 6.68 5.57
CA GLU A 152 -15.72 7.18 5.46
C GLU A 152 -15.90 8.69 5.72
N GLY A 153 -14.87 9.47 5.42
CA GLY A 153 -14.90 10.92 5.65
C GLY A 153 -14.50 11.38 7.05
N ARG A 154 -14.32 10.45 8.01
CA ARG A 154 -13.91 10.75 9.39
C ARG A 154 -12.45 10.39 9.63
N TRP A 155 -11.74 11.25 10.35
CA TRP A 155 -10.38 10.95 10.80
C TRP A 155 -10.41 10.01 11.99
N ARG A 156 -9.65 8.92 11.91
CA ARG A 156 -9.46 7.93 12.97
C ARG A 156 -7.99 7.93 13.38
N PHE A 157 -7.77 7.90 14.68
CA PHE A 157 -6.45 7.80 15.28
C PHE A 157 -6.23 6.36 15.73
N GLU A 158 -5.16 5.75 15.24
CA GLU A 158 -4.83 4.37 15.51
C GLU A 158 -3.39 4.26 16.01
N TRP A 159 -3.20 3.40 17.00
CA TRP A 159 -1.87 3.02 17.47
C TRP A 159 -1.34 1.91 16.59
N ALA A 160 -0.26 2.21 15.87
CA ALA A 160 0.39 1.28 14.95
C ALA A 160 1.73 0.79 15.51
N GLY A 161 2.42 -0.08 14.76
CA GLY A 161 3.72 -0.60 15.17
C GLY A 161 4.77 0.50 15.34
N LEU A 162 5.66 0.34 16.33
CA LEU A 162 6.65 1.33 16.82
C LEU A 162 7.53 2.03 15.78
N LEU A 163 7.86 1.36 14.68
CA LEU A 163 8.76 1.86 13.63
C LEU A 163 8.11 1.65 12.26
N GLY A 164 8.15 2.70 11.43
CA GLY A 164 7.62 2.76 10.07
C GLY A 164 6.96 4.11 9.78
N GLY A 165 7.04 4.55 8.53
CA GLY A 165 6.28 5.66 7.97
C GLY A 165 5.36 5.15 6.87
N ALA A 166 4.22 5.81 6.66
CA ALA A 166 3.43 5.63 5.45
C ALA A 166 2.50 6.81 5.21
N THR A 167 2.49 7.32 3.98
CA THR A 167 1.53 8.31 3.51
C THR A 167 0.69 7.71 2.39
N GLY A 168 -0.62 7.62 2.62
CA GLY A 168 -1.60 7.20 1.62
C GLY A 168 -2.32 8.41 1.06
N ALA A 169 -2.22 8.64 -0.25
CA ALA A 169 -2.90 9.72 -0.95
C ALA A 169 -3.59 9.20 -2.21
N LEU A 170 -4.71 9.81 -2.56
CA LEU A 170 -5.47 9.50 -3.78
C LEU A 170 -5.73 10.78 -4.56
N PRO A 171 -5.70 10.74 -5.90
CA PRO A 171 -6.06 11.90 -6.70
C PRO A 171 -7.51 12.29 -6.46
N THR A 172 -7.85 13.56 -6.69
CA THR A 172 -9.24 14.04 -6.67
C THR A 172 -9.93 13.90 -8.03
N ARG A 173 -9.15 13.84 -9.12
CA ARG A 173 -9.63 13.83 -10.50
C ARG A 173 -8.82 12.87 -11.38
N PRO A 174 -9.41 12.32 -12.46
CA PRO A 174 -8.73 11.38 -13.36
C PRO A 174 -7.75 12.05 -14.35
N ARG A 175 -7.25 13.26 -14.07
CA ARG A 175 -6.36 14.02 -14.96
C ARG A 175 -4.99 14.18 -14.32
N GLY A 176 -3.92 13.98 -15.10
CA GLY A 176 -2.55 14.23 -14.64
C GLY A 176 -2.09 13.29 -13.51
N ILE A 177 -2.75 12.14 -13.31
CA ILE A 177 -2.44 11.19 -12.22
C ILE A 177 -0.96 10.83 -12.20
N ARG A 178 -0.38 10.49 -13.37
CA ARG A 178 1.02 10.05 -13.46
C ARG A 178 1.99 11.14 -12.98
N SER A 179 1.85 12.37 -13.47
CA SER A 179 2.71 13.49 -13.09
C SER A 179 2.51 13.87 -11.62
N GLY A 180 1.26 13.88 -11.15
CA GLY A 180 0.96 14.14 -9.74
C GLY A 180 1.53 13.06 -8.81
N ALA A 181 1.45 11.79 -9.21
CA ALA A 181 2.05 10.68 -8.48
C ALA A 181 3.58 10.78 -8.46
N LEU A 182 4.23 11.10 -9.59
CA LEU A 182 5.67 11.33 -9.66
C LEU A 182 6.11 12.42 -8.67
N PHE A 183 5.44 13.57 -8.69
CA PHE A 183 5.76 14.68 -7.79
C PHE A 183 5.52 14.29 -6.32
N THR A 184 4.38 13.68 -6.02
CA THR A 184 4.03 13.21 -4.67
C THR A 184 5.05 12.24 -4.11
N ILE A 185 5.50 11.27 -4.91
CA ILE A 185 6.47 10.25 -4.47
C ILE A 185 7.86 10.89 -4.34
N ALA A 186 8.27 11.78 -5.26
CA ALA A 186 9.56 12.45 -5.18
C ALA A 186 9.68 13.40 -3.98
N ALA A 187 8.56 13.95 -3.53
CA ALA A 187 8.52 14.92 -2.44
C ALA A 187 8.99 14.36 -1.09
N GLY A 188 8.83 13.06 -0.83
CA GLY A 188 9.31 12.41 0.41
C GLY A 188 10.84 12.46 0.53
N PRO A 189 11.60 11.82 -0.38
CA PRO A 189 13.05 11.91 -0.41
C PRO A 189 13.58 13.35 -0.51
N ALA A 190 12.90 14.24 -1.25
CA ALA A 190 13.27 15.65 -1.33
C ALA A 190 13.13 16.38 0.01
N ALA A 191 12.05 16.11 0.76
CA ALA A 191 11.86 16.68 2.10
C ALA A 191 12.91 16.16 3.08
N SER A 192 13.28 14.88 3.03
CA SER A 192 14.39 14.32 3.82
C SER A 192 15.72 15.01 3.48
N PHE A 193 16.03 15.19 2.20
CA PHE A 193 17.25 15.89 1.78
C PHE A 193 17.28 17.35 2.27
N ALA A 194 16.18 18.09 2.10
CA ALA A 194 16.05 19.47 2.57
C ALA A 194 16.19 19.56 4.09
N SER A 195 15.51 18.69 4.83
CA SER A 195 15.54 18.66 6.30
C SER A 195 16.94 18.31 6.83
N GLY A 196 17.61 17.35 6.22
CA GLY A 196 19.00 17.00 6.53
C GLY A 196 19.96 18.15 6.27
N THR A 197 19.78 18.88 5.17
CA THR A 197 20.59 20.05 4.83
C THR A 197 20.35 21.21 5.80
N ILE A 198 19.10 21.48 6.17
CA ILE A 198 18.76 22.51 7.17
C ILE A 198 19.38 22.15 8.52
N CYS A 199 19.25 20.89 8.96
CA CYS A 199 19.88 20.42 10.20
C CYS A 199 21.40 20.54 10.17
N LEU A 200 22.03 20.28 9.02
CA LEU A 200 23.47 20.45 8.83
C LEU A 200 23.89 21.90 9.03
N VAL A 201 23.19 22.85 8.40
CA VAL A 201 23.48 24.28 8.56
C VAL A 201 23.35 24.69 10.02
N LEU A 202 22.26 24.32 10.69
CA LEU A 202 22.04 24.63 12.10
C LEU A 202 23.10 24.01 13.01
N PHE A 203 23.54 22.78 12.71
CA PHE A 203 24.63 22.10 13.41
C PHE A 203 25.96 22.85 13.23
N LEU A 204 26.31 23.26 12.01
CA LEU A 204 27.55 23.98 11.73
C LEU A 204 27.58 25.36 12.40
N THR A 205 26.43 26.00 12.57
CA THR A 205 26.30 27.28 13.25
C THR A 205 25.93 27.15 14.74
N ALA A 206 25.98 25.95 15.32
CA ALA A 206 25.51 25.72 16.68
C ALA A 206 26.37 26.38 17.76
N ARG A 207 27.67 26.57 17.50
CA ARG A 207 28.60 27.15 18.48
C ARG A 207 28.18 28.58 18.84
N ASN A 208 28.01 28.83 20.13
CA ASN A 208 27.55 30.10 20.71
C ASN A 208 26.14 30.53 20.27
N ALA A 209 25.38 29.66 19.61
CA ALA A 209 24.00 29.93 19.23
C ALA A 209 23.02 29.43 20.31
N PRO A 210 21.79 29.98 20.40
CA PRO A 210 20.79 29.51 21.35
C PRO A 210 20.44 28.03 21.23
N TRP A 211 20.58 27.45 20.04
CA TRP A 211 20.33 26.03 19.77
C TRP A 211 21.54 25.12 19.98
N GLN A 212 22.67 25.63 20.51
CA GLN A 212 23.83 24.81 20.84
C GLN A 212 23.47 23.54 21.65
N PRO A 213 22.58 23.57 22.66
CA PRO A 213 22.25 22.36 23.43
C PRO A 213 21.63 21.23 22.59
N ALA A 214 21.03 21.56 21.44
CA ALA A 214 20.41 20.59 20.54
C ALA A 214 21.37 20.06 19.46
N TRP A 215 22.66 20.40 19.51
CA TRP A 215 23.60 20.06 18.44
C TRP A 215 23.66 18.56 18.13
N ASP A 216 23.56 17.70 19.16
CA ASP A 216 23.65 16.23 19.00
C ASP A 216 22.43 15.69 18.24
N LEU A 217 21.24 16.23 18.53
CA LEU A 217 20.03 15.93 17.77
C LEU A 217 20.12 16.43 16.33
N LEU A 218 20.59 17.66 16.12
CA LEU A 218 20.76 18.25 14.78
C LEU A 218 21.77 17.47 13.93
N GLY A 219 22.91 17.09 14.52
CA GLY A 219 23.91 16.25 13.88
C GLY A 219 23.38 14.85 13.55
N THR A 220 22.62 14.24 14.47
CA THR A 220 21.96 12.94 14.24
C THR A 220 20.92 13.03 13.13
N LEU A 221 20.06 14.06 13.15
CA LEU A 221 19.05 14.31 12.11
C LEU A 221 19.68 14.54 10.74
N THR A 222 20.80 15.27 10.68
CA THR A 222 21.57 15.48 9.45
C THR A 222 21.93 14.13 8.81
N VAL A 223 22.53 13.24 9.60
CA VAL A 223 22.96 11.92 9.11
C VAL A 223 21.75 11.08 8.69
N LEU A 224 20.73 10.98 9.54
CA LEU A 224 19.57 10.13 9.26
C LEU A 224 18.76 10.61 8.06
N CYS A 225 18.45 11.91 7.96
CA CYS A 225 17.63 12.44 6.87
C CYS A 225 18.37 12.38 5.52
N LEU A 226 19.68 12.63 5.50
CA LEU A 226 20.46 12.51 4.25
C LEU A 226 20.57 11.05 3.81
N ILE A 227 20.79 10.11 4.73
CA ILE A 227 20.78 8.68 4.40
C ILE A 227 19.41 8.24 3.89
N ASP A 228 18.34 8.64 4.59
CA ASP A 228 16.96 8.35 4.21
C ASP A 228 16.65 8.83 2.79
N SER A 229 17.09 10.05 2.42
CA SER A 229 16.90 10.58 1.07
C SER A 229 17.58 9.72 -0.01
N VAL A 230 18.80 9.23 0.25
CA VAL A 230 19.56 8.41 -0.71
C VAL A 230 19.00 6.99 -0.79
N VAL A 231 18.71 6.39 0.36
CA VAL A 231 18.28 4.99 0.45
C VAL A 231 16.88 4.79 -0.11
N ASN A 232 15.95 5.73 0.13
CA ASN A 232 14.61 5.62 -0.45
C ASN A 232 14.59 5.81 -1.97
N LEU A 233 15.58 6.48 -2.55
CA LEU A 233 15.74 6.59 -4.01
C LEU A 233 16.34 5.34 -4.66
N LEU A 234 16.86 4.39 -3.89
CA LEU A 234 17.30 3.11 -4.43
C LEU A 234 16.07 2.28 -4.86
N PRO A 235 16.03 1.72 -6.08
CA PRO A 235 14.88 0.95 -6.55
C PRO A 235 14.91 -0.47 -5.95
N ILE A 236 14.13 -0.63 -4.88
CA ILE A 236 14.09 -1.82 -4.03
C ILE A 236 12.64 -2.29 -3.91
N GLY A 237 12.43 -3.61 -3.93
CA GLY A 237 11.15 -4.22 -3.56
C GLY A 237 11.11 -4.54 -2.07
N THR A 238 9.98 -4.31 -1.41
CA THR A 238 9.83 -4.49 0.04
C THR A 238 9.28 -5.87 0.38
N GLU A 239 9.47 -6.30 1.65
CA GLU A 239 9.10 -7.64 2.14
C GLU A 239 7.59 -7.99 2.01
N HIS A 240 6.73 -7.06 1.61
CA HIS A 240 5.29 -7.26 1.43
C HIS A 240 4.82 -7.11 -0.03
N GLY A 241 5.73 -7.28 -1.00
CA GLY A 241 5.44 -7.07 -2.41
C GLY A 241 5.23 -5.60 -2.79
N GLY A 242 5.61 -4.68 -1.91
CA GLY A 242 5.62 -3.24 -2.18
C GLY A 242 6.93 -2.80 -2.82
N TYR A 243 7.05 -1.51 -3.08
CA TYR A 243 8.23 -0.90 -3.72
C TYR A 243 8.67 0.33 -2.93
N SER A 244 9.97 0.59 -2.87
CA SER A 244 10.51 1.86 -2.39
C SER A 244 10.07 3.02 -3.29
N ASP A 245 10.19 4.25 -2.81
CA ASP A 245 9.87 5.44 -3.61
C ASP A 245 10.71 5.50 -4.88
N GLY A 246 12.01 5.18 -4.80
CA GLY A 246 12.90 5.10 -5.94
C GLY A 246 12.45 4.10 -7.00
N ALA A 247 11.95 2.93 -6.59
CA ALA A 247 11.40 1.95 -7.52
C ALA A 247 10.10 2.47 -8.16
N ARG A 248 9.21 3.09 -7.38
CA ARG A 248 7.95 3.66 -7.92
C ARG A 248 8.22 4.84 -8.85
N LEU A 249 9.18 5.71 -8.53
CA LEU A 249 9.64 6.80 -9.39
C LEU A 249 10.22 6.27 -10.70
N TRP A 250 11.07 5.25 -10.63
CA TRP A 250 11.61 4.58 -11.80
C TRP A 250 10.50 4.02 -12.70
N GLN A 251 9.58 3.26 -12.11
CA GLN A 251 8.45 2.64 -12.79
C GLN A 251 7.56 3.68 -13.48
N LEU A 252 7.22 4.78 -12.78
CA LEU A 252 6.42 5.87 -13.32
C LEU A 252 7.19 6.70 -14.36
N ALA A 253 8.49 6.90 -14.21
CA ALA A 253 9.30 7.69 -15.14
C ALA A 253 9.41 7.01 -16.51
N LEU A 254 9.55 5.68 -16.55
CA LEU A 254 9.67 4.90 -17.78
C LEU A 254 8.38 4.79 -18.61
N ASN A 255 7.23 5.16 -18.05
CA ASN A 255 5.92 5.05 -18.73
C ASN A 255 5.58 3.65 -19.28
N GLY A 256 6.19 2.59 -18.73
CA GLY A 256 5.96 1.21 -19.17
C GLY A 256 4.77 0.53 -18.47
N PRO A 257 4.64 -0.80 -18.57
CA PRO A 257 3.56 -1.58 -17.96
C PRO A 257 3.40 -1.32 -16.45
N TRP A 258 4.51 -1.19 -15.72
CA TRP A 258 4.49 -0.85 -14.28
C TRP A 258 3.91 0.54 -13.99
N SER A 259 4.22 1.53 -14.83
CA SER A 259 3.60 2.86 -14.73
C SER A 259 2.09 2.76 -14.89
N ARG A 260 1.62 2.00 -15.89
CA ARG A 260 0.19 1.84 -16.19
C ARG A 260 -0.53 1.13 -15.05
N ARG A 261 0.08 0.09 -14.45
CA ARG A 261 -0.42 -0.57 -13.24
C ARG A 261 -0.57 0.38 -12.06
N ILE A 262 0.46 1.19 -11.75
CA ILE A 262 0.38 2.17 -10.66
C ILE A 262 -0.71 3.21 -10.93
N VAL A 263 -0.79 3.73 -12.17
CA VAL A 263 -1.82 4.70 -12.54
C VAL A 263 -3.21 4.08 -12.40
N PHE A 264 -3.39 2.82 -12.82
CA PHE A 264 -4.67 2.12 -12.68
C PHE A 264 -5.10 1.94 -11.22
N GLN A 265 -4.16 1.66 -10.31
CA GLN A 265 -4.47 1.61 -8.87
C GLN A 265 -5.02 2.95 -8.33
N PHE A 266 -4.65 4.09 -8.91
CA PHE A 266 -5.26 5.36 -8.55
C PHE A 266 -6.68 5.53 -9.12
N TYR A 267 -6.97 4.98 -10.31
CA TYR A 267 -8.33 4.94 -10.87
C TYR A 267 -9.29 4.13 -9.99
N THR A 268 -8.84 2.97 -9.49
CA THR A 268 -9.67 2.18 -8.57
C THR A 268 -9.88 2.91 -7.23
N GLY A 269 -8.85 3.61 -6.74
CA GLY A 269 -8.97 4.49 -5.57
C GLY A 269 -9.95 5.66 -5.76
N LEU A 270 -10.04 6.23 -6.98
CA LEU A 270 -11.04 7.25 -7.32
C LEU A 270 -12.47 6.69 -7.21
N SER A 271 -12.72 5.46 -7.65
CA SER A 271 -14.04 4.82 -7.50
C SER A 271 -14.42 4.54 -6.04
N ILE A 272 -13.43 4.30 -5.18
CA ILE A 272 -13.64 4.09 -3.75
C ILE A 272 -13.90 5.40 -3.02
N THR A 273 -13.45 6.54 -3.53
CA THR A 273 -13.48 7.80 -2.76
C THR A 273 -14.26 8.94 -3.39
N GLY A 274 -14.56 8.88 -4.67
CA GLY A 274 -15.39 9.81 -5.44
C GLY A 274 -16.34 9.05 -6.35
N ASP A 275 -16.79 9.73 -7.41
CA ASP A 275 -17.96 9.28 -8.20
C ASP A 275 -17.58 8.50 -9.47
N LEU A 276 -16.29 8.25 -9.71
CA LEU A 276 -15.84 7.58 -10.93
C LEU A 276 -16.33 6.12 -10.94
N SER A 277 -17.24 5.79 -11.85
CA SER A 277 -17.75 4.43 -11.99
C SER A 277 -16.67 3.48 -12.50
N PRO A 278 -16.64 2.20 -12.04
CA PRO A 278 -15.79 1.18 -12.63
C PRO A 278 -15.96 1.00 -14.14
N GLN A 279 -17.15 1.27 -14.70
CA GLN A 279 -17.39 1.20 -16.14
C GLN A 279 -16.62 2.29 -16.92
N ASP A 280 -16.29 3.40 -16.26
CA ASP A 280 -15.67 4.59 -16.87
C ASP A 280 -14.13 4.57 -16.75
N TRP A 281 -13.54 3.50 -16.22
CA TRP A 281 -12.08 3.33 -16.24
C TRP A 281 -11.55 3.23 -17.67
N PRO A 282 -10.36 3.76 -17.97
CA PRO A 282 -9.75 3.60 -19.29
C PRO A 282 -9.46 2.12 -19.56
N SER A 283 -10.17 1.53 -20.52
CA SER A 283 -10.08 0.08 -20.79
C SER A 283 -8.67 -0.35 -21.16
N ASP A 284 -7.92 0.49 -21.88
CA ASP A 284 -6.52 0.25 -22.21
C ASP A 284 -5.61 0.13 -20.97
N LEU A 285 -5.90 0.89 -19.90
CA LEU A 285 -5.18 0.74 -18.63
C LEU A 285 -5.63 -0.48 -17.84
N VAL A 286 -6.93 -0.79 -17.87
CA VAL A 286 -7.49 -1.98 -17.23
C VAL A 286 -6.82 -3.23 -17.79
N GLU A 287 -6.81 -3.37 -19.12
CA GLU A 287 -6.22 -4.53 -19.79
C GLU A 287 -4.73 -4.66 -19.49
N ASP A 288 -3.97 -3.57 -19.67
CA ASP A 288 -2.53 -3.57 -19.42
C ASP A 288 -2.19 -3.89 -17.96
N SER A 289 -3.03 -3.45 -17.02
CA SER A 289 -2.82 -3.78 -15.61
C SER A 289 -3.02 -5.26 -15.32
N ALA A 290 -3.99 -5.88 -15.99
CA ALA A 290 -4.34 -7.29 -15.85
C ALA A 290 -3.38 -8.21 -16.63
N ARG A 291 -2.65 -7.70 -17.63
CA ARG A 291 -1.65 -8.47 -18.39
C ARG A 291 -0.53 -8.97 -17.48
N VAL A 292 -0.21 -10.24 -17.63
CA VAL A 292 0.81 -10.95 -16.85
C VAL A 292 2.14 -10.97 -17.62
N GLU A 293 2.71 -9.79 -17.88
CA GLU A 293 3.96 -9.68 -18.69
C GLU A 293 5.24 -9.98 -17.87
N ASP A 294 5.13 -10.10 -16.55
CA ASP A 294 6.28 -10.24 -15.63
C ASP A 294 6.54 -11.69 -15.18
N GLY A 295 5.83 -12.67 -15.73
CA GLY A 295 5.94 -14.08 -15.35
C GLY A 295 5.43 -14.41 -13.94
N SER A 296 4.76 -13.48 -13.26
CA SER A 296 4.10 -13.73 -11.98
C SER A 296 2.74 -14.40 -12.16
N SER A 297 2.05 -14.80 -11.08
CA SER A 297 0.70 -15.40 -11.15
C SER A 297 -0.42 -14.38 -11.49
N GLY A 298 -0.07 -13.27 -12.13
CA GLY A 298 -0.93 -12.09 -12.32
C GLY A 298 -1.15 -11.32 -11.01
N ASP A 299 -1.41 -10.01 -11.11
CA ASP A 299 -1.92 -9.26 -9.96
C ASP A 299 -3.40 -9.64 -9.78
N PRO A 300 -3.77 -10.38 -8.71
CA PRO A 300 -5.13 -10.87 -8.52
C PRO A 300 -6.16 -9.73 -8.53
N GLY A 301 -5.79 -8.57 -7.97
CA GLY A 301 -6.65 -7.40 -7.92
C GLY A 301 -6.89 -6.82 -9.32
N ALA A 302 -5.83 -6.69 -10.13
CA ALA A 302 -5.95 -6.14 -11.48
C ALA A 302 -6.86 -7.00 -12.39
N ILE A 303 -6.72 -8.32 -12.32
CA ILE A 303 -7.55 -9.24 -13.10
C ILE A 303 -9.02 -9.19 -12.63
N LEU A 304 -9.26 -9.11 -11.32
CA LEU A 304 -10.61 -8.92 -10.77
C LEU A 304 -11.23 -7.59 -11.22
N PHE A 305 -10.46 -6.49 -11.18
CA PHE A 305 -10.97 -5.20 -11.64
C PHE A 305 -11.27 -5.18 -13.13
N ALA A 306 -10.52 -5.94 -13.96
CA ALA A 306 -10.83 -6.12 -15.36
C ALA A 306 -12.15 -6.88 -15.57
N LEU A 307 -12.36 -7.99 -14.85
CA LEU A 307 -13.63 -8.70 -14.83
C LEU A 307 -14.79 -7.75 -14.51
N VAL A 308 -14.68 -6.99 -13.42
CA VAL A 308 -15.71 -6.04 -12.97
C VAL A 308 -15.96 -4.94 -14.01
N HIS A 309 -14.90 -4.37 -14.59
CA HIS A 309 -15.00 -3.31 -15.58
C HIS A 309 -15.79 -3.74 -16.83
N PHE A 310 -15.39 -4.84 -17.46
CA PHE A 310 -16.02 -5.31 -18.69
C PHE A 310 -17.42 -5.87 -18.43
N ARG A 311 -17.63 -6.53 -17.29
CA ARG A 311 -18.95 -7.00 -16.85
C ARG A 311 -19.93 -5.83 -16.69
N PHE A 312 -19.51 -4.76 -16.01
CA PHE A 312 -20.38 -3.59 -15.80
C PHE A 312 -20.69 -2.85 -17.10
N ARG A 313 -19.79 -2.90 -18.09
CA ARG A 313 -20.05 -2.38 -19.44
C ARG A 313 -20.94 -3.28 -20.30
N GLY A 314 -21.32 -4.46 -19.83
CA GLY A 314 -22.06 -5.46 -20.60
C GLY A 314 -21.22 -6.18 -21.65
N GLU A 315 -19.89 -6.05 -21.63
CA GLU A 315 -18.96 -6.75 -22.52
C GLU A 315 -18.65 -8.15 -21.96
N ILE A 316 -19.67 -9.03 -21.96
CA ILE A 316 -19.65 -10.29 -21.22
C ILE A 316 -18.61 -11.27 -21.77
N GLU A 317 -18.39 -11.31 -23.09
CA GLU A 317 -17.36 -12.15 -23.69
C GLU A 317 -15.96 -11.81 -23.17
N ARG A 318 -15.67 -10.51 -22.99
CA ARG A 318 -14.39 -10.06 -22.42
C ARG A 318 -14.33 -10.31 -20.93
N ALA A 319 -15.41 -10.09 -20.20
CA ALA A 319 -15.50 -10.42 -18.77
C ALA A 319 -15.19 -11.91 -18.54
N GLU A 320 -15.68 -12.78 -19.41
CA GLU A 320 -15.46 -14.22 -19.39
C GLU A 320 -13.98 -14.61 -19.58
N GLU A 321 -13.25 -13.91 -20.44
CA GLU A 321 -11.80 -14.09 -20.60
C GLU A 321 -11.07 -13.84 -19.27
N TYR A 322 -11.39 -12.75 -18.57
CA TYR A 322 -10.79 -12.44 -17.27
C TYR A 322 -11.24 -13.41 -16.19
N PHE A 323 -12.50 -13.84 -16.17
CA PHE A 323 -12.97 -14.87 -15.24
C PHE A 323 -12.15 -16.17 -15.39
N ASN A 324 -11.91 -16.60 -16.63
CA ASN A 324 -11.11 -17.77 -16.94
C ASN A 324 -9.64 -17.60 -16.54
N LEU A 325 -9.06 -16.40 -16.74
CA LEU A 325 -7.71 -16.07 -16.25
C LEU A 325 -7.61 -16.20 -14.73
N ILE A 326 -8.60 -15.68 -13.98
CA ILE A 326 -8.63 -15.83 -12.52
C ILE A 326 -8.66 -17.31 -12.16
N HIS A 327 -9.52 -18.12 -12.78
CA HIS A 327 -9.60 -19.55 -12.49
C HIS A 327 -8.27 -20.29 -12.75
N GLN A 328 -7.55 -19.92 -13.81
CA GLN A 328 -6.24 -20.48 -14.14
C GLN A 328 -5.18 -20.13 -13.08
N HIS A 329 -5.20 -18.89 -12.57
CA HIS A 329 -4.18 -18.39 -11.65
C HIS A 329 -4.49 -18.56 -10.16
N ALA A 330 -5.77 -18.68 -9.77
CA ALA A 330 -6.23 -18.72 -8.39
C ALA A 330 -5.56 -19.81 -7.55
N LYS A 331 -5.15 -20.93 -8.16
CA LYS A 331 -4.42 -22.03 -7.50
C LYS A 331 -3.07 -21.60 -6.92
N HIS A 332 -2.49 -20.52 -7.44
CA HIS A 332 -1.19 -19.98 -7.03
C HIS A 332 -1.32 -18.75 -6.13
N TRP A 333 -2.54 -18.31 -5.82
CA TRP A 333 -2.77 -17.16 -4.95
C TRP A 333 -2.88 -17.59 -3.50
N PRO A 334 -2.54 -16.70 -2.55
CA PRO A 334 -2.80 -16.97 -1.13
C PRO A 334 -4.30 -17.21 -0.90
N GLU A 335 -4.65 -18.20 -0.08
CA GLU A 335 -6.05 -18.57 0.20
C GLU A 335 -6.88 -17.38 0.70
N LYS A 336 -6.26 -16.47 1.46
CA LYS A 336 -6.87 -15.22 1.91
C LYS A 336 -7.36 -14.36 0.73
N THR A 337 -6.55 -14.22 -0.33
CA THR A 337 -6.91 -13.46 -1.53
C THR A 337 -8.07 -14.14 -2.26
N VAL A 338 -8.01 -15.46 -2.40
CA VAL A 338 -9.08 -16.25 -3.03
C VAL A 338 -10.40 -16.10 -2.28
N THR A 339 -10.35 -16.15 -0.95
CA THR A 339 -11.52 -15.97 -0.07
C THR A 339 -12.12 -14.57 -0.18
N GLN A 340 -11.29 -13.53 -0.32
CA GLN A 340 -11.75 -12.15 -0.48
C GLN A 340 -12.52 -11.92 -1.79
N PHE A 341 -12.20 -12.67 -2.85
CA PHE A 341 -12.84 -12.51 -4.16
C PHE A 341 -13.98 -13.49 -4.41
N ALA A 342 -14.16 -14.47 -3.51
CA ALA A 342 -15.19 -15.49 -3.63
C ALA A 342 -16.63 -14.96 -3.80
N PRO A 343 -17.06 -13.84 -3.18
CA PRO A 343 -18.38 -13.26 -3.44
C PRO A 343 -18.60 -12.87 -4.90
N GLU A 344 -17.61 -12.23 -5.53
CA GLU A 344 -17.70 -11.83 -6.94
C GLU A 344 -17.79 -13.06 -7.85
N PHE A 345 -17.04 -14.12 -7.56
CA PHE A 345 -17.11 -15.35 -8.35
C PHE A 345 -18.43 -16.11 -8.17
N SER A 346 -18.94 -16.15 -6.94
CA SER A 346 -20.24 -16.74 -6.67
C SER A 346 -21.36 -16.00 -7.41
N PHE A 347 -21.34 -14.66 -7.35
CA PHE A 347 -22.27 -13.81 -8.08
C PHE A 347 -22.16 -14.03 -9.60
N TYR A 348 -20.94 -14.04 -10.14
CA TYR A 348 -20.71 -14.20 -11.58
C TYR A 348 -21.23 -15.54 -12.10
N GLN A 349 -20.94 -16.63 -11.40
CA GLN A 349 -21.41 -17.98 -11.76
C GLN A 349 -22.95 -18.07 -11.74
N ALA A 350 -23.58 -17.54 -10.70
CA ALA A 350 -25.03 -17.58 -10.55
C ALA A 350 -25.75 -16.72 -11.61
N ILE A 351 -25.27 -15.51 -11.87
CA ILE A 351 -25.93 -14.57 -12.78
C ILE A 351 -25.58 -14.85 -14.23
N TYR A 352 -24.30 -14.89 -14.59
CA TYR A 352 -23.92 -14.90 -16.01
C TYR A 352 -23.88 -16.32 -16.58
N ARG A 353 -23.50 -17.32 -15.78
CA ARG A 353 -23.45 -18.73 -16.22
C ARG A 353 -24.66 -19.56 -15.80
N GLY A 354 -25.47 -19.08 -14.86
CA GLY A 354 -26.62 -19.84 -14.34
C GLY A 354 -26.22 -21.11 -13.59
N ASP A 355 -24.97 -21.23 -13.16
CA ASP A 355 -24.42 -22.42 -12.51
C ASP A 355 -24.50 -22.27 -10.98
N ALA A 356 -25.60 -22.76 -10.41
CA ALA A 356 -25.86 -22.70 -8.98
C ALA A 356 -24.87 -23.54 -8.15
N GLU A 357 -24.37 -24.66 -8.69
CA GLU A 357 -23.43 -25.54 -7.98
C GLU A 357 -22.06 -24.86 -7.88
N ALA A 358 -21.54 -24.34 -9.00
CA ALA A 358 -20.28 -23.58 -8.99
C ALA A 358 -20.40 -22.32 -8.13
N ALA A 359 -21.55 -21.63 -8.17
CA ALA A 359 -21.79 -20.47 -7.32
C ALA A 359 -21.76 -20.82 -5.82
N GLN A 360 -22.32 -21.97 -5.41
CA GLN A 360 -22.28 -22.45 -4.03
C GLN A 360 -20.84 -22.74 -3.57
N LEU A 361 -20.05 -23.41 -4.41
CA LEU A 361 -18.66 -23.75 -4.09
C LEU A 361 -17.80 -22.51 -3.78
N TRP A 362 -18.05 -21.40 -4.47
CA TRP A 362 -17.41 -20.12 -4.16
C TRP A 362 -18.01 -19.47 -2.91
N PHE A 363 -19.33 -19.45 -2.80
CA PHE A 363 -20.03 -18.86 -1.67
C PHE A 363 -19.57 -19.41 -0.32
N ASP A 364 -19.37 -20.73 -0.22
CA ASP A 364 -18.99 -21.41 1.03
C ASP A 364 -17.62 -20.98 1.57
N ARG A 365 -16.77 -20.38 0.73
CA ARG A 365 -15.45 -19.88 1.12
C ARG A 365 -15.52 -18.56 1.90
N PHE A 366 -16.61 -17.81 1.78
CA PHE A 366 -16.74 -16.48 2.36
C PHE A 366 -17.89 -16.38 3.37
N LYS A 367 -17.62 -15.80 4.55
CA LYS A 367 -18.54 -15.88 5.71
C LYS A 367 -18.88 -14.54 6.35
N ASP A 368 -18.31 -13.43 5.87
CA ASP A 368 -18.53 -12.13 6.49
C ASP A 368 -19.89 -11.53 6.10
N LYS A 369 -20.88 -11.74 6.96
CA LYS A 369 -22.26 -11.28 6.74
C LYS A 369 -22.45 -9.77 6.91
N SER A 370 -21.42 -9.03 7.32
CA SER A 370 -21.49 -7.58 7.47
C SER A 370 -21.34 -6.83 6.15
N LEU A 371 -20.89 -7.51 5.09
CA LEU A 371 -20.58 -6.91 3.79
C LEU A 371 -21.76 -7.06 2.80
N SER A 372 -22.01 -6.03 1.98
CA SER A 372 -23.03 -6.06 0.92
C SER A 372 -22.75 -7.19 -0.08
N ASP A 373 -21.48 -7.42 -0.41
CA ASP A 373 -21.01 -8.50 -1.30
C ASP A 373 -21.48 -9.89 -0.86
N TYR A 374 -21.51 -10.16 0.45
CA TYR A 374 -22.03 -11.43 0.97
C TYR A 374 -23.48 -11.63 0.54
N TRP A 375 -24.31 -10.62 0.79
CA TRP A 375 -25.75 -10.70 0.55
C TRP A 375 -26.07 -10.63 -0.94
N ARG A 376 -25.27 -9.89 -1.73
CA ARG A 376 -25.34 -9.87 -3.20
C ARG A 376 -25.09 -11.27 -3.78
N ALA A 377 -23.99 -11.91 -3.40
CA ALA A 377 -23.69 -13.28 -3.81
C ALA A 377 -24.76 -14.28 -3.36
N LYS A 378 -25.23 -14.14 -2.11
CA LYS A 378 -26.28 -15.01 -1.55
C LYS A 378 -27.61 -14.89 -2.31
N ALA A 379 -28.03 -13.67 -2.63
CA ALA A 379 -29.25 -13.43 -3.40
C ALA A 379 -29.15 -14.03 -4.80
N ALA A 380 -28.02 -13.84 -5.47
CA ALA A 380 -27.75 -14.43 -6.78
C ALA A 380 -27.80 -15.96 -6.75
N LEU A 381 -27.15 -16.58 -5.75
CA LEU A 381 -27.14 -18.02 -5.58
C LEU A 381 -28.55 -18.61 -5.39
N HIS A 382 -29.36 -18.04 -4.50
CA HIS A 382 -30.74 -18.49 -4.30
C HIS A 382 -31.60 -18.28 -5.55
N GLY A 383 -31.44 -17.16 -6.25
CA GLY A 383 -32.11 -16.93 -7.53
C GLY A 383 -31.77 -17.99 -8.57
N ALA A 384 -30.49 -18.38 -8.69
CA ALA A 384 -30.03 -19.43 -9.59
C ALA A 384 -30.57 -20.83 -9.21
N LYS A 385 -30.80 -21.09 -7.92
CA LYS A 385 -31.44 -22.33 -7.43
C LYS A 385 -32.97 -22.35 -7.58
N GLY A 386 -33.60 -21.21 -7.89
CA GLY A 386 -35.06 -21.06 -7.87
C GLY A 386 -35.65 -20.90 -6.46
N GLU A 387 -34.81 -20.67 -5.44
CA GLU A 387 -35.21 -20.44 -4.04
C GLU A 387 -35.60 -18.96 -3.85
N LEU A 388 -36.64 -18.51 -4.56
CA LEU A 388 -36.91 -17.08 -4.78
C LEU A 388 -37.22 -16.28 -3.50
N GLU A 389 -37.86 -16.88 -2.50
CA GLU A 389 -38.18 -16.20 -1.22
C GLU A 389 -36.93 -15.94 -0.38
N ASP A 390 -36.04 -16.93 -0.26
CA ASP A 390 -34.77 -16.77 0.44
C ASP A 390 -33.84 -15.81 -0.30
N GLY A 391 -33.84 -15.85 -1.64
CA GLY A 391 -33.13 -14.90 -2.48
C GLY A 391 -33.63 -13.47 -2.30
N ARG A 392 -34.94 -13.27 -2.26
CA ARG A 392 -35.59 -11.96 -2.00
C ARG A 392 -35.21 -11.42 -0.62
N ALA A 393 -35.23 -12.26 0.42
CA ALA A 393 -34.81 -11.88 1.76
C ALA A 393 -33.32 -11.48 1.82
N ALA A 394 -32.46 -12.20 1.09
CA ALA A 394 -31.05 -11.85 0.96
C ALA A 394 -30.85 -10.55 0.18
N TRP A 395 -31.63 -10.33 -0.89
CA TRP A 395 -31.61 -9.11 -1.69
C TRP A 395 -31.90 -7.89 -0.82
N TYR A 396 -32.96 -7.91 -0.01
CA TYR A 396 -33.30 -6.78 0.88
C TYR A 396 -32.21 -6.46 1.90
N LYS A 397 -31.58 -7.50 2.48
CA LYS A 397 -30.48 -7.30 3.43
C LYS A 397 -29.28 -6.66 2.75
N GLY A 398 -28.88 -7.16 1.58
CA GLY A 398 -27.78 -6.60 0.81
C GLY A 398 -28.06 -5.16 0.37
N TRP A 399 -29.24 -4.90 -0.18
CA TRP A 399 -29.67 -3.57 -0.61
C TRP A 399 -29.65 -2.57 0.55
N SER A 400 -30.08 -2.97 1.74
CA SER A 400 -30.05 -2.10 2.92
C SER A 400 -28.63 -1.68 3.33
N LEU A 401 -27.62 -2.51 3.09
CA LEU A 401 -26.22 -2.19 3.33
C LEU A 401 -25.66 -1.25 2.24
N VAL A 402 -26.05 -1.46 0.99
CA VAL A 402 -25.70 -0.57 -0.14
C VAL A 402 -26.23 0.85 0.11
N LEU A 403 -27.46 0.98 0.61
CA LEU A 403 -28.06 2.28 0.93
C LEU A 403 -27.34 3.00 2.09
N GLN A 404 -26.74 2.26 3.02
CA GLN A 404 -25.92 2.83 4.10
C GLN A 404 -24.54 3.28 3.61
N ALA A 405 -24.04 2.70 2.51
CA ALA A 405 -22.76 3.08 1.93
C ALA A 405 -22.85 4.47 1.26
N PRO A 406 -21.81 5.31 1.36
CA PRO A 406 -21.77 6.60 0.68
C PRO A 406 -21.95 6.44 -0.85
N PRO A 407 -22.65 7.36 -1.53
CA PRO A 407 -22.81 7.34 -2.98
C PRO A 407 -21.46 7.62 -3.66
N ARG A 408 -20.73 6.56 -3.99
CA ARG A 408 -19.41 6.59 -4.63
C ARG A 408 -19.46 5.75 -5.88
N GLY A 409 -18.48 5.91 -6.76
CA GLY A 409 -18.42 5.19 -8.03
C GLY A 409 -18.51 3.67 -7.87
N ILE A 410 -17.88 3.10 -6.84
CA ILE A 410 -17.98 1.66 -6.57
C ILE A 410 -19.40 1.20 -6.18
N ARG A 411 -20.20 2.07 -5.54
CA ARG A 411 -21.60 1.76 -5.19
C ARG A 411 -22.46 1.60 -6.44
N LEU A 412 -22.14 2.28 -7.54
CA LEU A 412 -22.88 2.16 -8.81
C LEU A 412 -22.84 0.73 -9.35
N LEU A 413 -21.73 0.00 -9.12
CA LEU A 413 -21.62 -1.41 -9.47
C LEU A 413 -22.59 -2.27 -8.64
N ASP A 414 -22.63 -2.06 -7.32
CA ASP A 414 -23.56 -2.76 -6.45
C ASP A 414 -25.01 -2.49 -6.88
N GLU A 415 -25.35 -1.23 -7.15
CA GLU A 415 -26.68 -0.84 -7.60
C GLU A 415 -27.05 -1.51 -8.92
N HIS A 416 -26.13 -1.52 -9.90
CA HIS A 416 -26.31 -2.27 -11.13
C HIS A 416 -26.55 -3.76 -10.90
N ASP A 417 -25.78 -4.39 -10.01
CA ASP A 417 -25.90 -5.83 -9.74
C ASP A 417 -27.21 -6.21 -9.03
N PHE A 418 -27.63 -5.42 -8.04
CA PHE A 418 -28.92 -5.60 -7.39
C PHE A 418 -30.08 -5.37 -8.36
N ARG A 419 -29.94 -4.41 -9.29
CA ARG A 419 -30.93 -4.19 -10.36
C ARG A 419 -31.01 -5.38 -11.30
N LEU A 420 -29.88 -5.92 -11.77
CA LEU A 420 -29.84 -7.09 -12.65
C LEU A 420 -30.57 -8.30 -12.02
N MET A 421 -30.35 -8.54 -10.73
CA MET A 421 -31.05 -9.60 -10.00
C MET A 421 -32.57 -9.35 -9.93
N ALA A 422 -32.97 -8.10 -9.67
CA ALA A 422 -34.39 -7.73 -9.63
C ALA A 422 -35.05 -7.90 -11.00
N GLU A 423 -34.41 -7.44 -12.09
CA GLU A 423 -34.92 -7.59 -13.45
C GLU A 423 -35.11 -9.08 -13.82
N ARG A 424 -34.21 -9.94 -13.35
CA ARG A 424 -34.25 -11.38 -13.66
C ARG A 424 -35.27 -12.18 -12.85
N TRP A 425 -35.38 -11.92 -11.54
CA TRP A 425 -36.14 -12.78 -10.63
C TRP A 425 -37.23 -12.09 -9.82
N TRP A 426 -37.11 -10.77 -9.60
CA TRP A 426 -38.03 -10.01 -8.74
C TRP A 426 -38.41 -8.67 -9.39
N PRO A 427 -39.22 -8.68 -10.47
CA PRO A 427 -39.49 -7.48 -11.27
C PRO A 427 -40.09 -6.32 -10.47
N ASP A 428 -40.82 -6.62 -9.39
CA ASP A 428 -41.39 -5.63 -8.48
C ASP A 428 -40.32 -4.80 -7.75
N LEU A 429 -39.12 -5.35 -7.55
CA LEU A 429 -38.00 -4.68 -6.86
C LEU A 429 -37.20 -3.75 -7.76
N VAL A 430 -37.37 -3.82 -9.09
CA VAL A 430 -36.61 -3.00 -10.05
C VAL A 430 -36.81 -1.50 -9.78
N SER A 431 -38.02 -1.13 -9.35
CA SER A 431 -38.39 0.25 -9.00
C SER A 431 -37.64 0.81 -7.78
N LEU A 432 -37.09 -0.06 -6.92
CA LEU A 432 -36.35 0.33 -5.72
C LEU A 432 -34.90 0.73 -6.02
N VAL A 433 -34.38 0.35 -7.19
CA VAL A 433 -33.00 0.63 -7.59
C VAL A 433 -32.98 1.78 -8.60
N PRO A 434 -32.22 2.86 -8.33
CA PRO A 434 -32.11 3.98 -9.26
C PRO A 434 -31.66 3.52 -10.66
N VAL A 435 -32.19 4.18 -11.69
CA VAL A 435 -31.64 4.07 -13.04
C VAL A 435 -30.50 5.09 -13.13
N HIS A 436 -29.27 4.60 -13.18
CA HIS A 436 -28.16 5.46 -13.59
C HIS A 436 -28.09 5.43 -15.10
N SER A 437 -28.34 6.58 -15.73
CA SER A 437 -28.04 6.75 -17.14
C SER A 437 -26.57 6.40 -17.34
N THR A 438 -26.30 5.36 -18.12
CA THR A 438 -24.96 5.04 -18.58
C THR A 438 -24.44 6.27 -19.32
N ALA A 439 -23.43 6.94 -18.76
CA ALA A 439 -22.80 8.12 -19.36
C ALA A 439 -22.09 7.82 -20.71
N ALA A 440 -22.27 6.61 -21.25
CA ALA A 440 -21.87 6.20 -22.59
C ALA A 440 -22.60 6.93 -23.73
N GLN A 441 -23.47 7.92 -23.45
CA GLN A 441 -24.08 8.80 -24.46
C GLN A 441 -23.66 10.28 -24.36
N GLN A 442 -22.63 10.64 -23.59
CA GLN A 442 -22.00 11.95 -23.77
C GLN A 442 -20.88 11.86 -24.82
N PRO A 443 -20.90 12.71 -25.86
CA PRO A 443 -19.92 12.61 -26.94
C PRO A 443 -18.53 12.83 -26.37
N VAL A 444 -17.64 11.89 -26.70
CA VAL A 444 -16.19 12.00 -26.54
C VAL A 444 -15.78 13.41 -26.92
N ILE A 445 -15.37 14.21 -25.93
CA ILE A 445 -14.76 15.51 -26.18
C ILE A 445 -13.54 15.21 -27.04
N ARG A 446 -13.63 15.58 -28.33
CA ARG A 446 -12.53 15.49 -29.30
C ARG A 446 -11.28 16.04 -28.63
N ARG A 447 -10.21 15.24 -28.65
CA ARG A 447 -8.85 15.75 -28.46
C ARG A 447 -8.63 16.85 -29.49
N GLU A 448 -8.65 18.11 -29.07
CA GLU A 448 -8.02 19.17 -29.84
C GLU A 448 -6.53 18.88 -29.87
N ALA A 449 -6.03 18.64 -31.08
CA ALA A 449 -4.61 18.49 -31.36
C ALA A 449 -3.90 19.77 -30.94
N VAL A 450 -2.93 19.65 -30.04
CA VAL A 450 -1.94 20.70 -29.80
C VAL A 450 -0.97 20.63 -30.99
N PRO A 451 -0.82 21.70 -31.80
CA PRO A 451 0.17 21.72 -32.87
C PRO A 451 1.59 21.77 -32.28
N ALA A 452 2.51 21.22 -33.06
CA ALA A 452 3.90 20.88 -32.75
C ALA A 452 4.77 21.98 -32.14
#